data_AF-X1D7Y4-F1
#
_entry.id   AF-X1D7Y4-F1
#
_cell.length_a   1.000
_cell.length_b   1.000
_cell.length_c   1.000
_cell.angle_alpha   90.00
_cell.angle_beta   90.00
_cell.angle_gamma   90.00
#
_symmetry.space_group_name_H-M   'P 1'
#
loop_
_entity.id
_entity.type
_entity.pdbx_description
1 polymer ?
#
loop_
_entity_poly.entity_id
_entity_poly.type
_entity_poly.pdbx_seq_one_letter_code
_entity_poly.pdbx_strand_id
1 'polypeptide(L)'
;MGIEWIGSYCPDGQPHFFVGRNNFGGGAILICTKCKKSIWLPIVINEAARLDSMIDRSGTTQGYCKYLDMNRDAKMLVAKLQDLWRAKQRMGNNEDFVKLVITVMEDKEYDRVRAD
;
A
#
# COMPACT_ATOMS: atom_id res chain seq x y z
N MET A 1 9.33 5.17 -8.14
CA MET A 1 8.75 3.80 -8.04
C MET A 1 7.33 3.95 -7.53
N GLY A 2 6.35 3.49 -8.31
CA GLY A 2 4.93 3.68 -8.02
C GLY A 2 4.38 2.67 -7.01
N ILE A 3 3.22 2.99 -6.47
CA ILE A 3 2.38 2.01 -5.75
C ILE A 3 1.80 1.07 -6.80
N GLU A 4 1.80 -0.22 -6.50
CA GLU A 4 1.21 -1.22 -7.37
C GLU A 4 0.05 -1.92 -6.66
N TRP A 5 -0.95 -2.31 -7.46
CA TRP A 5 -1.94 -3.28 -7.01
C TRP A 5 -1.24 -4.62 -6.81
N ILE A 6 -1.49 -5.26 -5.66
CA ILE A 6 -0.76 -6.48 -5.28
C ILE A 6 -1.34 -7.75 -5.88
N GLY A 7 -2.46 -7.65 -6.60
CA GLY A 7 -3.14 -8.78 -7.25
C GLY A 7 -3.98 -9.61 -6.29
N SER A 8 -4.51 -10.72 -6.80
CA SER A 8 -5.37 -11.64 -6.03
C SER A 8 -4.60 -12.76 -5.32
N TYR A 9 -3.35 -13.03 -5.74
CA TYR A 9 -2.56 -14.19 -5.31
C TYR A 9 -1.17 -13.79 -4.79
N CYS A 10 -0.73 -14.51 -3.75
CA CYS A 10 0.62 -14.47 -3.21
C CYS A 10 1.64 -15.07 -4.20
N PRO A 11 2.95 -14.85 -3.98
CA PRO A 11 4.02 -15.42 -4.82
C PRO A 11 4.03 -16.96 -4.87
N ASP A 12 3.43 -17.63 -3.88
CA ASP A 12 3.25 -19.08 -3.82
C ASP A 12 2.01 -19.57 -4.60
N GLY A 13 1.33 -18.69 -5.33
CA GLY A 13 0.12 -18.99 -6.09
C GLY A 13 -1.16 -19.11 -5.25
N GLN A 14 -1.09 -18.92 -3.93
CA GLN A 14 -2.26 -18.99 -3.06
C GLN A 14 -2.99 -17.64 -2.96
N PRO A 15 -4.32 -17.62 -2.79
CA PRO A 15 -5.06 -16.37 -2.61
C PRO A 15 -4.52 -15.54 -1.44
N HIS A 16 -4.51 -14.22 -1.60
CA HIS A 16 -4.22 -13.34 -0.48
C HIS A 16 -5.31 -13.43 0.60
N PHE A 17 -4.88 -13.61 1.85
CA PHE A 17 -5.75 -13.46 3.01
C PHE A 17 -5.37 -12.19 3.76
N PHE A 18 -6.21 -11.17 3.65
CA PHE A 18 -5.99 -9.85 4.26
C PHE A 18 -6.62 -9.75 5.63
N VAL A 19 -5.88 -9.15 6.57
CA VAL A 19 -6.41 -8.79 7.88
C VAL A 19 -6.25 -7.29 8.08
N GLY A 20 -7.34 -6.63 8.48
CA GLY A 20 -7.32 -5.22 8.86
C GLY A 20 -6.47 -5.01 10.10
N ARG A 21 -5.50 -4.09 9.99
CA ARG A 21 -4.60 -3.77 11.10
C ARG A 21 -4.91 -2.42 11.72
N ASN A 22 -5.14 -1.40 10.89
CA ASN A 22 -5.36 -0.03 11.35
C ASN A 22 -6.32 0.69 10.41
N ASN A 23 -7.21 1.51 10.99
CA ASN A 23 -8.02 2.47 10.22
C ASN A 23 -7.20 3.75 10.02
N PHE A 24 -7.20 4.28 8.80
CA PHE A 24 -6.44 5.46 8.44
C PHE A 24 -7.13 6.18 7.28
N GLY A 25 -7.31 7.50 7.37
CA GLY A 25 -7.79 8.33 6.25
C GLY A 25 -9.14 7.90 5.65
N GLY A 26 -10.07 7.34 6.43
CA GLY A 26 -11.36 6.87 5.92
C GLY A 26 -11.34 5.47 5.29
N GLY A 27 -10.24 4.74 5.44
CA GLY A 27 -10.08 3.35 5.00
C GLY A 27 -9.32 2.51 6.01
N ALA A 28 -8.96 1.30 5.60
CA ALA A 28 -8.20 0.36 6.42
C ALA A 28 -6.95 -0.12 5.70
N ILE A 29 -5.84 -0.16 6.44
CA ILE A 29 -4.62 -0.84 6.00
C ILE A 29 -4.82 -2.33 6.21
N LEU A 30 -4.75 -3.05 5.10
CA LEU A 30 -4.88 -4.49 5.04
C LEU A 30 -3.50 -5.09 4.80
N ILE A 31 -3.13 -6.10 5.58
CA ILE A 31 -1.86 -6.81 5.42
C ILE A 31 -2.14 -8.28 5.16
N CYS A 32 -1.53 -8.83 4.11
CA CYS A 32 -1.64 -10.24 3.82
C CYS A 32 -0.94 -11.07 4.91
N THR A 33 -1.62 -12.05 5.48
CA THR A 33 -1.05 -12.89 6.55
C THR A 33 0.11 -13.76 6.08
N LYS A 34 0.16 -14.08 4.77
CA LYS A 34 1.21 -14.90 4.13
C LYS A 34 2.41 -14.05 3.73
N CYS A 35 2.29 -13.28 2.65
CA CYS A 35 3.41 -12.55 2.07
C CYS A 35 3.70 -11.19 2.72
N LYS A 36 2.87 -10.71 3.65
CA LYS A 36 3.01 -9.40 4.34
C LYS A 36 2.93 -8.16 3.45
N LYS A 37 2.57 -8.29 2.17
CA LYS A 37 2.24 -7.13 1.32
C LYS A 37 1.02 -6.40 1.90
N SER A 38 1.05 -5.07 1.80
CA SER A 38 0.00 -4.18 2.28
C SER A 38 -0.74 -3.49 1.13
N ILE A 39 -2.03 -3.26 1.35
CA ILE A 39 -2.89 -2.36 0.58
C ILE A 39 -3.71 -1.50 1.53
N TRP A 40 -4.28 -0.43 1.01
CA TRP A 40 -5.27 0.35 1.72
C TRP A 40 -6.56 0.34 0.91
N LEU A 41 -7.68 0.02 1.55
CA LEU A 41 -9.00 0.04 0.91
C LEU A 41 -9.94 0.96 1.69
N PRO A 42 -10.82 1.70 1.00
CA PRO A 42 -11.84 2.49 1.67
C PRO A 42 -12.81 1.57 2.39
N ILE A 43 -13.26 1.98 3.59
CA ILE A 43 -14.26 1.22 4.37
C ILE A 43 -15.69 1.75 4.16
N VAL A 44 -15.83 2.93 3.54
CA VAL A 44 -17.12 3.55 3.25
C VAL A 44 -17.63 3.06 1.90
N ILE A 45 -18.89 2.63 1.84
CA ILE A 45 -19.52 2.03 0.64
C ILE A 45 -19.38 2.91 -0.61
N ASN A 46 -19.63 4.21 -0.49
CA ASN A 46 -19.55 5.13 -1.63
C ASN A 46 -18.13 5.21 -2.21
N GLU A 47 -17.12 5.18 -1.34
CA GLU A 47 -15.71 5.21 -1.74
C GLU A 47 -15.27 3.87 -2.31
N ALA A 48 -15.78 2.75 -1.78
CA ALA A 48 -15.59 1.43 -2.36
C ALA A 48 -16.17 1.33 -3.78
N ALA A 49 -17.40 1.83 -4.00
CA ALA A 49 -18.03 1.88 -5.32
C ALA A 49 -17.25 2.79 -6.30
N ARG A 50 -16.67 3.87 -5.79
CA ARG A 50 -15.82 4.76 -6.59
C ARG A 50 -14.55 4.06 -7.05
N LEU A 51 -13.87 3.35 -6.15
CA LEU A 51 -12.70 2.54 -6.49
C LEU A 51 -13.05 1.48 -7.55
N ASP A 52 -14.16 0.77 -7.35
CA ASP A 52 -14.65 -0.24 -8.29
C ASP A 52 -14.85 0.33 -9.69
N SER A 53 -15.53 1.48 -9.80
CA SER A 53 -15.72 2.16 -11.08
C SER A 53 -14.41 2.61 -11.74
N MET A 54 -13.38 2.97 -10.96
CA MET A 54 -12.06 3.30 -11.52
C MET A 54 -11.33 2.08 -12.05
N ILE A 55 -11.42 0.95 -11.34
CA ILE A 55 -10.85 -0.34 -11.74
C ILE A 55 -11.50 -0.81 -13.03
N ASP A 56 -12.83 -0.74 -13.14
CA ASP A 56 -13.56 -1.15 -14.35
C ASP A 56 -13.14 -0.33 -15.58
N ARG A 57 -12.92 0.98 -15.41
CA ARG A 57 -12.58 1.88 -16.52
C ARG A 57 -11.12 1.82 -16.95
N SER A 58 -10.20 1.63 -16.01
CA SER A 58 -8.74 1.78 -16.26
C SER A 58 -7.96 0.48 -16.04
N GLY A 59 -8.61 -0.61 -15.65
CA GLY A 59 -7.95 -1.83 -15.18
C GLY A 59 -7.51 -1.71 -13.72
N THR A 60 -7.25 -2.85 -13.08
CA THR A 60 -7.08 -2.93 -11.62
C THR A 60 -5.94 -2.06 -11.08
N THR A 61 -4.74 -2.19 -11.65
CA THR A 61 -3.57 -1.42 -11.17
C THR A 61 -3.74 0.07 -11.41
N GLN A 62 -4.10 0.48 -12.62
CA GLN A 62 -4.20 1.90 -12.96
C GLN A 62 -5.39 2.56 -12.26
N GLY A 63 -6.53 1.87 -12.16
CA GLY A 63 -7.71 2.33 -11.43
C GLY A 63 -7.43 2.53 -9.94
N TYR A 64 -6.76 1.58 -9.31
CA TYR A 64 -6.34 1.72 -7.91
C TYR A 64 -5.35 2.87 -7.70
N CYS A 65 -4.37 3.04 -8.60
CA CYS A 65 -3.43 4.16 -8.51
C CYS A 65 -4.14 5.51 -8.64
N LYS A 66 -5.02 5.66 -9.65
CA LYS A 66 -5.84 6.86 -9.83
C LYS A 66 -6.70 7.15 -8.59
N TYR A 67 -7.23 6.12 -7.96
CA TYR A 67 -8.02 6.27 -6.73
C TYR A 67 -7.15 6.72 -5.55
N LEU A 68 -5.94 6.19 -5.41
CA LEU A 68 -4.99 6.63 -4.40
C LEU A 68 -4.48 8.05 -4.64
N ASP A 69 -4.36 8.51 -5.88
CA ASP A 69 -4.00 9.91 -6.17
C ASP A 69 -5.01 10.89 -5.58
N MET A 70 -6.28 10.47 -5.42
CA MET A 70 -7.33 11.23 -4.74
C MET A 70 -7.22 11.17 -3.20
N ASN A 71 -6.52 10.17 -2.67
CA ASN A 71 -6.35 9.89 -1.25
C ASN A 71 -4.86 9.96 -0.88
N ARG A 72 -4.27 11.15 -1.06
CA ARG A 72 -2.81 11.36 -1.00
C ARG A 72 -2.14 10.82 0.27
N ASP A 73 -2.77 10.99 1.43
CA ASP A 73 -2.20 10.47 2.69
C ASP A 73 -2.13 8.94 2.69
N ALA A 74 -3.18 8.28 2.18
CA ALA A 74 -3.22 6.82 2.04
C ALA A 74 -2.22 6.34 0.98
N LYS A 75 -2.09 7.06 -0.14
CA LYS A 75 -1.06 6.83 -1.17
C LYS A 75 0.32 6.82 -0.51
N MET A 76 0.66 7.87 0.23
CA MET A 76 1.97 7.99 0.85
C MET A 76 2.26 6.87 1.85
N LEU A 77 1.30 6.53 2.71
CA LEU A 77 1.48 5.47 3.69
C LEU A 77 1.65 4.09 3.04
N VAL A 78 0.85 3.77 2.02
CA VAL A 78 0.99 2.50 1.27
C VAL A 78 2.33 2.43 0.57
N ALA A 79 2.79 3.53 -0.05
CA ALA A 79 4.09 3.60 -0.70
C ALA A 79 5.23 3.29 0.29
N LYS A 80 5.21 3.91 1.47
CA LYS A 80 6.19 3.65 2.55
C LYS A 80 6.18 2.19 2.96
N LEU A 81 5.01 1.60 3.20
CA LEU A 81 4.88 0.21 3.62
C LEU A 81 5.37 -0.79 2.56
N GLN A 82 5.05 -0.56 1.28
CA GLN A 82 5.51 -1.43 0.19
C GLN A 82 7.04 -1.33 0.00
N ASP A 83 7.62 -0.14 0.12
CA ASP A 83 9.07 0.04 0.05
C ASP A 83 9.79 -0.64 1.21
N LEU A 84 9.30 -0.46 2.44
CA LEU A 84 9.84 -1.13 3.62
C LEU A 84 9.72 -2.65 3.49
N TRP A 85 8.63 -3.15 2.93
CA TRP A 85 8.49 -4.57 2.64
C TRP A 85 9.56 -5.06 1.65
N ARG A 86 9.78 -4.35 0.53
CA ARG A 86 10.83 -4.66 -0.45
C ARG A 86 12.24 -4.54 0.14
N ALA A 87 12.47 -3.58 1.02
CA ALA A 87 13.74 -3.42 1.72
C ALA A 87 14.00 -4.60 2.66
N LYS A 88 12.99 -5.00 3.44
CA LYS A 88 13.07 -6.17 4.34
C LYS A 88 13.46 -7.46 3.61
N GLN A 89 12.94 -7.68 2.40
CA GLN A 89 13.30 -8.87 1.61
C GLN A 89 14.78 -8.87 1.17
N ARG A 90 15.43 -7.70 1.14
CA ARG A 90 16.82 -7.53 0.70
C ARG A 90 17.82 -7.41 1.85
N MET A 91 17.36 -7.02 3.04
CA MET A 91 18.21 -6.76 4.19
C MET A 91 18.30 -7.99 5.11
N GLY A 92 19.52 -8.46 5.38
CA GLY A 92 19.77 -9.54 6.34
C GLY A 92 19.87 -9.07 7.80
N ASN A 93 20.08 -7.76 8.03
CA ASN A 93 20.27 -7.18 9.37
C ASN A 93 19.00 -6.45 9.84
N ASN A 94 18.50 -6.84 11.02
CA ASN A 94 17.31 -6.24 11.63
C ASN A 94 17.56 -4.83 12.19
N GLU A 95 18.77 -4.51 12.68
CA GLU A 95 19.06 -3.17 13.22
C GLU A 95 19.06 -2.11 12.12
N ASP A 96 19.68 -2.41 10.98
CA ASP A 96 19.67 -1.53 9.82
C ASP A 96 18.27 -1.36 9.26
N PHE A 97 17.45 -2.41 9.31
CA PHE A 97 16.05 -2.33 8.92
C PHE A 97 15.25 -1.40 9.84
N VAL A 98 15.46 -1.45 11.17
CA VAL A 98 14.79 -0.53 12.11
C VAL A 98 15.19 0.92 11.84
N LYS A 99 16.47 1.20 11.60
CA LYS A 99 16.93 2.56 11.23
C LYS A 99 16.24 3.04 9.95
N LEU A 100 16.15 2.18 8.93
CA LEU A 100 15.47 2.49 7.68
C LEU A 100 13.97 2.80 7.90
N VAL A 101 13.29 2.02 8.75
CA VAL A 101 11.88 2.27 9.10
C VAL A 101 11.72 3.67 9.69
N ILE A 102 12.56 4.05 10.65
CA ILE A 102 12.50 5.38 11.28
C ILE A 102 12.70 6.46 10.21
N THR A 103 13.76 6.34 9.39
CA THR A 103 14.03 7.31 8.33
C THR A 103 12.84 7.45 7.38
N VAL A 104 12.31 6.36 6.82
CA VAL A 104 11.20 6.42 5.86
C VAL A 104 9.93 7.03 6.48
N MET A 105 9.64 6.72 7.74
CA MET A 105 8.43 7.21 8.40
C MET A 105 8.52 8.70 8.75
N GLU A 106 9.70 9.20 9.10
CA GLU A 106 9.91 10.61 9.50
C GLU A 106 10.31 11.53 8.33
N ASP A 107 10.74 10.98 7.19
CA ASP A 107 11.22 11.74 6.04
C ASP A 107 10.09 12.51 5.33
N LYS A 108 10.16 13.85 5.46
CA LYS A 108 9.25 14.80 4.81
C LYS A 108 9.59 15.07 3.34
N GLU A 109 10.81 14.76 2.91
CA GLU A 109 11.25 14.87 1.52
C GLU A 109 10.75 13.68 0.70
N TYR A 110 10.74 12.48 1.30
CA TYR A 110 10.07 11.29 0.74
C TYR A 110 8.61 11.59 0.37
N ASP A 111 7.90 12.33 1.22
CA ASP A 111 6.50 12.71 1.01
C ASP A 111 6.29 13.72 -0.13
N ARG A 112 7.33 14.47 -0.52
CA ARG A 112 7.29 15.40 -1.64
C ARG A 112 7.53 14.68 -2.97
N VAL A 113 8.54 13.81 -3.05
CA VAL A 113 8.93 13.14 -4.30
C VAL A 113 7.86 12.17 -4.83
N ARG A 114 7.02 11.60 -3.95
CA ARG A 114 5.96 10.65 -4.34
C ARG A 114 4.55 11.21 -4.35
N ALA A 115 4.44 12.50 -4.05
CA ALA A 115 3.18 13.21 -4.14
C ALA A 115 2.80 13.53 -5.59
N ASP A 116 3.80 13.82 -6.41
CA ASP A 116 3.68 14.15 -7.83
C ASP A 116 3.53 12.90 -8.70
#